data_AF-A0A7V6G5D1-F1
#
_entry.id   AF-A0A7V6G5D1-F1
#
_cell.length_a   1.000
_cell.length_b   1.000
_cell.length_c   1.000
_cell.angle_alpha   90.00
_cell.angle_beta   90.00
_cell.angle_gamma   90.00
#
_symmetry.space_group_name_H-M   'P 1'
#
loop_
_entity.id
_entity.type
_entity.pdbx_description
1 polymer ?
#
loop_
_entity_poly.entity_id
_entity_poly.type
_entity_poly.pdbx_seq_one_letter_code
_entity_poly.pdbx_strand_id
1 'polypeptide(L)' 'MKTLKIGITFIILGNVLNLTKEFFAHIVPTALSDFTQGFLGGFGVSINVIGIVLILVYLAKKGKI' A
#
# COMPACT_ATOMS: atom_id res chain seq x y z
N MET A 1 1.74 -2.55 -20.31
CA MET A 1 2.81 -2.86 -19.34
C MET A 1 3.06 -1.74 -18.33
N LYS A 2 2.97 -0.45 -18.71
CA LYS A 2 3.14 0.67 -17.76
C LYS A 2 2.18 0.59 -16.56
N THR A 3 0.88 0.36 -16.80
CA THR A 3 -0.15 0.21 -15.76
C THR A 3 0.12 -0.97 -14.81
N LEU A 4 0.58 -2.10 -15.35
CA LEU A 4 0.96 -3.26 -14.55
C LEU A 4 2.15 -2.95 -13.63
N LYS A 5 3.20 -2.30 -14.17
CA LYS A 5 4.35 -1.88 -13.37
C LYS A 5 3.93 -0.92 -12.25
N ILE A 6 3.08 0.05 -12.56
CA ILE A 6 2.53 0.99 -11.57
C ILE A 6 1.74 0.24 -10.48
N GLY A 7 0.86 -0.69 -10.84
CA GLY A 7 0.08 -1.48 -9.88
C GLY A 7 0.97 -2.30 -8.93
N ILE A 8 2.01 -2.94 -9.47
CA ILE A 8 3.00 -3.67 -8.66
C ILE A 8 3.78 -2.71 -7.76
N THR A 9 4.19 -1.54 -8.26
CA THR A 9 4.87 -0.51 -7.46
C THR A 9 3.99 -0.03 -6.31
N PHE A 10 2.69 0.18 -6.52
CA PHE A 10 1.76 0.52 -5.44
C PHE A 10 1.72 -0.60 -4.38
N ILE A 11 1.65 -1.87 -4.76
CA ILE A 11 1.67 -2.97 -3.79
C ILE A 11 2.96 -2.99 -2.96
N ILE A 12 4.12 -2.81 -3.62
CA ILE A 12 5.40 -2.73 -2.92
C ILE A 12 5.41 -1.54 -1.95
N LEU A 13 4.93 -0.38 -2.40
CA LEU A 13 4.87 0.83 -1.59
C LEU A 13 3.95 0.66 -0.36
N GLY A 14 2.78 0.04 -0.53
CA GLY A 14 1.86 -0.23 0.58
C GLY A 14 2.50 -1.11 1.65
N ASN A 15 3.28 -2.12 1.24
CA ASN A 15 4.04 -2.96 2.16
C ASN A 15 5.19 -2.20 2.85
N VAL A 16 5.89 -1.31 2.15
CA VAL A 16 6.91 -0.44 2.75
C VAL A 16 6.31 0.48 3.81
N LEU A 17 5.12 1.05 3.56
CA LEU A 17 4.41 1.84 4.57
C LEU A 17 4.07 1.04 5.83
N ASN A 18 3.74 -0.24 5.67
CA ASN A 18 3.52 -1.14 6.81
C ASN A 18 4.80 -1.38 7.63
N LEU A 19 5.96 -1.49 6.98
CA LEU A 19 7.25 -1.56 7.70
C LEU A 19 7.55 -0.26 8.46
N THR A 20 7.23 0.90 7.85
CA THR A 20 7.37 2.19 8.53
C THR A 20 6.45 2.29 9.75
N LYS A 21 5.22 1.75 9.67
CA LYS A 21 4.32 1.65 10.82
C LYS A 21 4.97 0.87 11.98
N GLU A 22 5.57 -0.29 11.69
CA GLU A 22 6.25 -1.10 12.71
C GLU A 22 7.43 -0.34 13.35
N PHE A 23 8.18 0.42 12.55
CA PHE A 23 9.26 1.28 13.07
C PHE A 23 8.73 2.32 14.06
N PHE A 24 7.63 3.02 13.75
CA PHE A 24 7.02 3.98 14.68
C PHE A 24 6.48 3.32 15.96
N ALA A 25 5.99 2.09 15.87
CA ALA A 25 5.54 1.32 17.03
C ALA A 25 6.67 1.02 18.02
N HIS A 26 7.91 0.89 17.55
CA HIS A 26 9.04 0.53 18.41
C HIS A 26 9.79 1.70 19.04
N ILE A 27 9.64 2.94 18.54
CA ILE A 27 10.52 4.05 18.94
C ILE A 27 9.88 4.95 19.99
N VAL A 28 8.58 5.23 19.90
CA VAL A 28 7.92 6.17 20.83
C VAL A 28 6.47 5.76 21.11
N PRO A 29 6.12 5.27 22.31
CA PRO A 29 4.74 5.09 22.71
C PRO A 29 4.16 6.46 23.13
N THR A 30 3.62 7.18 22.14
CA THR A 30 2.93 8.47 22.33
C THR A 30 1.64 8.48 21.52
N ALA A 31 0.68 9.31 21.91
CA ALA A 31 -0.58 9.48 21.17
C ALA A 31 -0.37 9.83 19.68
N LEU A 32 0.71 10.55 19.35
CA LEU A 32 1.08 10.85 17.97
C LEU A 32 1.55 9.59 17.21
N SER A 33 2.28 8.69 17.87
CA SER A 33 2.69 7.41 17.29
C SER A 33 1.49 6.53 16.99
N ASP A 34 0.53 6.43 17.92
CA ASP A 34 -0.70 5.64 17.71
C ASP A 34 -1.52 6.17 16.53
N PHE A 35 -1.68 7.50 16.44
CA PHE A 35 -2.31 8.14 15.28
C PHE A 35 -1.56 7.83 13.98
N THR A 36 -0.24 7.98 13.99
CA THR A 36 0.62 7.77 12.81
C THR A 36 0.59 6.31 12.36
N GLN A 37 0.56 5.36 13.29
CA GLN A 37 0.43 3.94 12.98
C GLN A 37 -0.92 3.60 12.35
N GLY A 38 -2.00 4.15 12.89
CA GLY A 38 -3.35 4.00 12.32
C GLY A 38 -3.42 4.59 10.91
N PHE A 39 -2.86 5.79 10.72
CA PHE A 39 -2.78 6.47 9.43
C PHE A 39 -1.96 5.65 8.40
N LEU A 40 -0.73 5.26 8.75
CA LEU A 40 0.15 4.46 7.90
C LEU A 40 -0.47 3.10 7.55
N GLY A 41 -1.09 2.43 8.53
CA GLY A 41 -1.77 1.15 8.31
C GLY A 41 -2.96 1.28 7.35
N GLY A 42 -3.82 2.28 7.56
CA GLY A 42 -4.96 2.56 6.68
C GLY A 42 -4.52 2.93 5.26
N PHE A 43 -3.48 3.77 5.14
CA PHE A 43 -2.93 4.19 3.85
C PHE A 43 -2.24 3.02 3.12
N GLY A 44 -1.50 2.16 3.83
CA GLY A 44 -0.86 0.97 3.29
C GLY A 44 -1.87 -0.02 2.69
N VAL A 45 -2.96 -0.30 3.42
CA VAL A 45 -4.06 -1.14 2.89
C VAL A 45 -4.71 -0.49 1.67
N SER A 46 -5.01 0.80 1.73
CA SER A 46 -5.66 1.53 0.64
C SER A 46 -4.81 1.53 -0.65
N ILE A 47 -3.50 1.75 -0.52
CA ILE A 47 -2.54 1.68 -1.61
C ILE A 47 -2.51 0.27 -2.24
N ASN A 48 -2.50 -0.78 -1.42
CA ASN A 48 -2.51 -2.16 -1.91
C ASN A 48 -3.78 -2.46 -2.70
N VAL A 49 -4.95 -2.01 -2.23
CA VAL A 49 -6.23 -2.15 -2.94
C VAL A 49 -6.18 -1.44 -4.30
N ILE A 50 -5.67 -0.20 -4.35
CA ILE A 50 -5.50 0.55 -5.62
C ILE A 50 -4.56 -0.21 -6.57
N GLY A 51 -3.46 -0.75 -6.05
CA GLY A 51 -2.51 -1.57 -6.82
C GLY A 51 -3.18 -2.78 -7.46
N ILE A 52 -3.99 -3.52 -6.69
CA ILE A 52 -4.75 -4.68 -7.19
C ILE A 52 -5.75 -4.25 -8.27
N VAL A 53 -6.52 -3.18 -8.04
CA VAL A 53 -7.49 -2.67 -9.03
C VAL A 53 -6.79 -2.28 -10.35
N LEU A 54 -5.63 -1.63 -10.29
CA LEU A 54 -4.85 -1.30 -11.50
C LEU A 54 -4.37 -2.54 -12.26
N ILE A 55 -4.01 -3.60 -11.55
CA ILE A 55 -3.62 -4.88 -12.16
C ILE A 55 -4.83 -5.53 -12.84
N LEU A 56 -6.00 -5.55 -12.18
CA LEU A 56 -7.24 -6.11 -12.75
C LEU A 56 -7.67 -5.34 -14.00
N VAL A 57 -7.69 -4.01 -13.94
CA VAL A 57 -8.00 -3.15 -15.10
C VAL A 57 -7.02 -3.41 -16.25
N TYR A 58 -5.73 -3.57 -15.95
CA TYR A 58 -4.73 -3.90 -16.96
C TYR A 58 -4.98 -5.27 -17.63
N LEU A 59 -5.33 -6.29 -16.84
CA LEU A 59 -5.59 -7.64 -17.33
C LEU A 59 -6.88 -7.69 -18.16
N ALA A 60 -7.96 -7.04 -17.71
CA ALA A 60 -9.22 -6.92 -18.45
C ALA A 60 -9.00 -6.21 -19.80
N LYS A 61 -8.23 -5.12 -19.82
CA LYS A 61 -7.88 -4.40 -21.05
C LYS A 61 -7.04 -5.26 -22.02
N LYS A 62 -6.38 -6.31 -21.53
CA LYS A 62 -5.60 -7.26 -22.33
C LYS A 62 -6.39 -8.52 -22.70
N GLY A 63 -7.66 -8.63 -22.31
CA GLY A 63 -8.49 -9.81 -22.54
C GLY A 63 -7.94 -11.08 -21.87
N LYS A 64 -7.20 -10.91 -20.77
CA LYS A 64 -6.65 -12.03 -19.98
C LYS A 64 -7.59 -12.47 -18.85
N ILE A 65 -8.68 -11.74 -18.67
CA ILE A 65 -9.84 -11.98 -17.80
C ILE A 65 -11.02 -11.23 -18.42
#